data_AF-A0A6A5VDI9-F1
#
_entry.id   AF-A0A6A5VDI9-F1
#
_cell.length_a   1.000
_cell.length_b   1.000
_cell.length_c   1.000
_cell.angle_alpha   90.00
_cell.angle_beta   90.00
_cell.angle_gamma   90.00
#
_symmetry.space_group_name_H-M   'P 1'
#
loop_
_entity.id
_entity.type
_entity.pdbx_description
1 polymer ?
#
loop_
_entity_poly.entity_id
_entity_poly.type
_entity_poly.pdbx_seq_one_letter_code
_entity_poly.pdbx_strand_id
1 'polypeptide(L)' 'RKVGCDRALPACANCTRANRDCKGYGLKLAWPDKYDGRRTQKRYKAEPDASATNYMTKSGKFSFLNMSVGDLE' A
#
# COMPACT_ATOMS: atom_id res chain seq x y z
N ARG A 1 -11.15 17.15 -11.19
CA ARG A 1 -11.93 15.97 -11.68
C ARG A 1 -11.04 14.72 -11.68
N LYS A 2 -11.53 13.60 -11.10
CA LYS A 2 -10.86 12.28 -11.14
C LYS A 2 -11.13 11.62 -12.51
N VAL A 3 -10.13 10.94 -13.06
CA VAL A 3 -10.23 10.16 -14.30
C VAL A 3 -10.14 8.68 -13.93
N GLY A 4 -10.99 7.85 -14.50
CA GLY A 4 -10.96 6.40 -14.27
C GLY A 4 -9.69 5.78 -14.85
N CYS A 5 -9.04 4.90 -14.10
CA CYS A 5 -7.83 4.20 -14.54
C CYS A 5 -8.22 2.94 -15.30
N ASP A 6 -7.77 2.81 -16.56
CA ASP A 6 -8.00 1.67 -17.46
C ASP A 6 -6.92 0.57 -17.34
N ARG A 7 -5.86 0.82 -16.57
CA ARG A 7 -4.76 -0.12 -16.27
C ARG A 7 -3.96 -0.62 -17.49
N ALA A 8 -3.95 0.12 -18.59
CA ALA A 8 -3.08 -0.18 -19.73
C ALA A 8 -1.58 -0.03 -19.36
N LEU A 9 -0.70 -0.86 -19.92
CA LEU A 9 0.75 -0.80 -19.68
C LEU A 9 1.48 -0.12 -20.84
N PRO A 10 2.55 0.66 -20.60
CA PRO A 10 3.17 0.98 -19.31
C PRO A 10 2.48 2.11 -18.54
N ALA A 11 1.60 2.89 -19.19
CA ALA A 11 0.83 3.97 -18.60
C ALA A 11 -0.64 3.90 -19.03
N CYS A 12 -1.53 4.41 -18.17
CA CYS A 12 -2.97 4.36 -18.38
C CYS A 12 -3.38 5.21 -19.59
N ALA A 13 -4.14 4.68 -20.56
CA ALA A 13 -4.43 5.41 -21.80
C ALA A 13 -5.29 6.64 -21.52
N ASN A 14 -6.17 6.57 -20.51
CA ASN A 14 -6.93 7.72 -20.04
C ASN A 14 -6.04 8.84 -19.45
N CYS A 15 -4.91 8.50 -18.84
CA CYS A 15 -3.94 9.46 -18.29
C CYS A 15 -3.23 10.16 -19.45
N THR A 16 -2.78 9.38 -20.43
CA THR A 16 -2.12 9.85 -21.65
C THR A 16 -3.04 10.77 -22.46
N ARG A 17 -4.29 10.36 -22.70
CA ARG A 17 -5.29 11.17 -23.42
C ARG A 17 -5.62 12.49 -22.71
N ALA A 18 -5.56 12.51 -21.39
CA ALA A 18 -5.82 13.69 -20.59
C ALA A 18 -4.58 14.59 -20.40
N ASN A 19 -3.43 14.25 -21.02
CA ASN A 19 -2.14 14.90 -20.80
C ASN A 19 -1.81 15.05 -19.29
N ARG A 20 -2.00 13.99 -18.52
CA ARG A 20 -1.66 13.95 -17.09
C ARG A 20 -0.62 12.89 -16.80
N ASP A 21 0.21 13.20 -15.81
CA ASP A 21 1.20 12.25 -15.33
C ASP A 21 0.55 11.03 -14.67
N CYS A 22 0.98 9.84 -15.09
CA CYS A 22 0.43 8.58 -14.63
C CYS A 22 1.19 8.13 -13.38
N LYS A 23 0.54 8.13 -12.22
CA LYS A 23 1.14 7.69 -10.94
C LYS A 23 1.44 6.18 -10.86
N GLY A 24 1.29 5.45 -11.96
CA GLY A 24 1.62 4.03 -12.06
C GLY A 24 0.69 3.08 -11.28
N TYR A 25 1.14 1.83 -11.21
CA TYR A 25 0.38 0.67 -10.71
C TYR A 25 1.00 0.05 -9.45
N GLY A 26 1.85 0.80 -8.74
CA GLY A 26 2.52 0.31 -7.53
C GLY A 26 1.58 -0.22 -6.46
N LEU A 27 2.15 -0.90 -5.47
CA LEU A 27 1.41 -1.53 -4.38
C LEU A 27 0.57 -0.47 -3.63
N LYS A 28 -0.76 -0.58 -3.71
CA LYS A 28 -1.67 0.32 -3.00
C LYS A 28 -2.09 -0.34 -1.70
N LEU A 29 -1.48 0.10 -0.61
CA LEU A 29 -1.93 -0.22 0.74
C LEU A 29 -3.34 0.34 0.93
N ALA A 30 -4.22 -0.46 1.53
CA ALA A 30 -5.56 -0.07 1.91
C ALA A 30 -5.72 -0.34 3.40
N TRP A 31 -6.31 0.61 4.11
CA TRP A 31 -6.75 0.35 5.47
C TRP A 31 -7.98 -0.57 5.43
N PRO A 32 -8.14 -1.51 6.37
CA PRO A 32 -9.41 -2.22 6.53
C PRO A 32 -10.51 -1.19 6.85
N ASP A 33 -11.33 -0.86 5.85
CA ASP A 33 -12.45 0.05 6.01
C ASP A 33 -13.53 -0.65 6.87
N LYS A 34 -14.20 0.11 7.75
CA LYS A 34 -15.41 -0.39 8.41
C LYS A 34 -16.43 -0.80 7.34
N TYR A 35 -17.16 -1.89 7.57
CA TYR A 35 -18.22 -2.32 6.65
C TYR A 35 -19.40 -1.35 6.75
N ASP A 36 -19.34 -0.26 5.98
CA ASP A 36 -20.39 0.75 5.85
C ASP A 36 -21.24 0.56 4.58
N GLY A 37 -20.96 -0.47 3.78
CA GLY A 37 -21.62 -0.78 2.52
C GLY A 37 -21.34 0.21 1.39
N ARG A 38 -20.66 1.34 1.67
CA ARG A 38 -20.39 2.39 0.69
C ARG A 38 -19.20 2.05 -0.21
N ARG A 39 -18.33 1.14 0.23
CA ARG A 39 -17.14 0.71 -0.50
C ARG A 39 -17.08 -0.82 -0.60
N THR A 40 -16.79 -1.32 -1.80
CA THR A 40 -16.47 -2.73 -2.00
C THR A 40 -15.16 -3.03 -1.26
N GLN A 41 -15.27 -3.76 -0.16
CA GLN A 41 -14.13 -4.22 0.60
C GLN A 41 -13.23 -5.05 -0.32
N LYS A 42 -11.99 -4.63 -0.46
CA LYS A 42 -11.01 -5.41 -1.20
C LYS A 42 -10.68 -6.63 -0.34
N ARG A 43 -10.80 -7.83 -0.93
CA ARG A 43 -10.54 -9.12 -0.26
C ARG A 43 -9.04 -9.35 -0.04
N TYR A 44 -8.35 -8.40 0.56
CA TYR A 44 -6.98 -8.61 1.02
C TYR A 44 -7.06 -9.55 2.22
N LYS A 45 -6.71 -10.81 2.02
CA LYS A 45 -6.44 -11.73 3.13
C LYS A 45 -4.99 -11.52 3.52
N ALA A 46 -4.76 -11.08 4.76
CA ALA A 46 -3.43 -11.21 5.33
C ALA A 46 -3.15 -12.70 5.47
N GLU A 47 -2.05 -13.18 4.89
CA GLU A 47 -1.55 -14.53 5.15
C GLU A 47 -0.51 -14.41 6.27
N PRO A 48 -0.90 -14.65 7.54
CA PRO A 48 0.04 -14.53 8.65
C PRO A 48 1.22 -15.49 8.50
N ASP A 49 1.01 -16.65 7.86
CA ASP A 49 2.06 -17.62 7.59
C ASP A 49 3.06 -17.13 6.52
N ALA A 50 2.67 -16.16 5.68
CA ALA A 50 3.54 -15.48 4.73
C ALA A 50 4.18 -14.22 5.30
N SER A 51 3.94 -13.90 6.58
CA SER A 51 4.59 -12.78 7.23
C SER A 51 6.09 -13.07 7.42
N ALA A 52 6.91 -12.04 7.30
CA ALA A 52 8.35 -12.19 7.45
C ALA A 52 8.68 -12.64 8.89
N THR A 53 9.23 -13.84 9.03
CA THR A 53 9.71 -14.38 10.31
C THR A 53 11.10 -13.85 10.67
N ASN A 54 11.83 -13.32 9.68
CA ASN A 54 13.15 -12.72 9.84
C ASN A 54 13.02 -11.21 10.06
N TYR A 55 13.01 -10.81 11.32
CA TYR A 55 13.06 -9.39 11.72
C TYR A 55 14.51 -8.94 11.86
N MET A 56 14.82 -7.70 11.48
CA MET A 56 16.14 -7.15 11.74
C MET A 56 16.32 -6.91 13.25
N THR A 57 17.36 -7.51 13.81
CA THR A 57 17.79 -7.25 15.18
C THR A 57 19.14 -6.54 15.18
N LYS A 58 19.28 -5.48 15.98
CA LYS A 58 20.59 -4.90 16.33
C LYS A 58 20.83 -5.18 17.81
N SER A 59 21.99 -5.73 18.13
CA SER A 59 22.39 -6.10 19.51
C SER A 59 21.33 -6.90 20.30
N GLY A 60 20.60 -7.79 19.61
CA GLY A 60 19.56 -8.63 20.22
C GLY A 60 18.22 -7.93 20.48
N LYS A 61 18.05 -6.66 20.07
CA LYS A 61 16.79 -5.93 20.13
C LYS A 61 16.17 -5.78 18.75
N PHE A 62 14.84 -5.86 18.68
CA PHE A 62 14.09 -5.56 17.46
C PHE A 62 14.43 -4.15 16.98
N SER A 63 14.84 -4.04 15.72
CA SER A 63 15.07 -2.78 15.05
C SER A 63 13.95 -2.54 14.07
N PHE A 64 13.06 -1.61 14.42
CA PHE A 64 12.00 -1.17 13.53
C PHE A 64 12.55 -0.06 12.62
N LEU A 65 12.29 -0.18 11.31
CA LEU A 65 12.64 0.87 10.37
C LEU A 65 11.86 2.13 10.72
N ASN A 66 12.57 3.25 10.86
CA ASN A 66 12.03 4.57 11.21
C ASN A 66 11.47 4.72 12.63
N MET A 67 11.86 3.87 13.58
CA MET A 67 11.53 4.06 15.00
C MET A 67 12.81 4.33 15.79
N SER A 68 12.82 5.42 16.54
CA SER A 68 13.87 5.76 17.49
C SER A 68 13.41 5.50 18.92
N VAL A 69 14.36 5.49 19.87
CA VAL A 69 14.02 5.35 21.30
C VAL A 69 13.12 6.49 21.78
N GLY A 70 13.24 7.68 21.18
CA GLY A 70 12.43 8.85 21.54
C GLY A 70 10.96 8.77 21.09
N ASP A 71 10.59 7.80 20.24
CA ASP A 71 9.20 7.58 19.83
C ASP A 71 8.43 6.67 20.82
N LEU A 72 9.11 6.15 21.85
CA LEU A 72 8.52 5.26 22.87
C LEU A 72 8.03 6.00 24.13
N GLU A 73 8.35 7.29 24.26
CA GLU A 73 7.86 8.19 25.31
C GLU A 73 6.59 8.93 24.85
#